data_AF-M6U3G6-F1
#
_entry.id   AF-M6U3G6-F1
#
_cell.length_a   1.000
_cell.length_b   1.000
_cell.length_c   1.000
_cell.angle_alpha   90.00
_cell.angle_beta   90.00
_cell.angle_gamma   90.00
#
_symmetry.space_group_name_H-M   'P 1'
#
loop_
_entity.id
_entity.type
_entity.pdbx_description
1 polymer ?
#
loop_
_entity_poly.entity_id
_entity_poly.type
_entity_poly.pdbx_seq_one_letter_code
_entity_poly.pdbx_strand_id
1 'polypeptide(L)'
;MLTEKDFNEFSKLLTNPPRIRKISFKDFREFYEKHSKIKAEIIKLLVEFSNKLRAIPSTPVFLLIDGEFTKNDPATSLMKFILIYDIKTQPNSRLSYNICNLKGEKFSRYFRLLEPQAVITINPTKQTIESEIFKNDKAEILQLGSDQGEPYSITGLILIDFKEVIL
;
A
#
# COMPACT_ATOMS: atom_id res chain seq x y z
N MET A 1 9.14 -0.17 -24.40
CA MET A 1 10.29 -1.08 -24.53
C MET A 1 11.27 -0.65 -23.46
N LEU A 2 11.63 -1.54 -22.53
CA LEU A 2 12.54 -1.19 -21.43
C LEU A 2 13.93 -0.92 -22.00
N THR A 3 14.53 0.20 -21.62
CA THR A 3 15.87 0.62 -22.03
C THR A 3 16.93 0.09 -21.07
N GLU A 4 18.19 0.10 -21.49
CA GLU A 4 19.34 -0.29 -20.67
C GLU A 4 19.51 0.64 -19.45
N LYS A 5 19.05 1.89 -19.55
CA LYS A 5 18.97 2.83 -18.43
C LYS A 5 17.92 2.39 -17.41
N ASP A 6 16.75 1.99 -17.89
CA ASP A 6 15.68 1.48 -17.03
C ASP A 6 16.19 0.24 -16.26
N PHE A 7 16.81 -0.72 -16.94
CA PHE A 7 17.36 -1.94 -16.31
C PHE A 7 18.38 -1.65 -15.20
N ASN A 8 19.24 -0.65 -15.38
CA ASN A 8 20.22 -0.23 -14.37
C ASN A 8 19.56 0.48 -13.18
N GLU A 9 18.48 1.24 -13.40
CA GLU A 9 17.69 1.82 -12.31
C GLU A 9 16.89 0.75 -11.54
N PHE A 10 16.29 -0.22 -12.23
CA PHE A 10 15.65 -1.39 -11.61
C PHE A 10 16.63 -2.17 -10.74
N SER A 11 17.84 -2.45 -11.26
CA SER A 11 18.88 -3.16 -10.50
C SER A 11 19.32 -2.38 -9.26
N LYS A 12 19.34 -1.04 -9.32
CA LYS A 12 19.64 -0.20 -8.16
C LYS A 12 18.55 -0.28 -7.08
N LEU A 13 17.27 -0.29 -7.47
CA LEU A 13 16.14 -0.45 -6.54
C LEU A 13 16.20 -1.81 -5.81
N LEU A 14 16.58 -2.88 -6.51
CA LEU A 14 16.79 -4.20 -5.92
C LEU A 14 17.93 -4.21 -4.89
N THR A 15 18.99 -3.44 -5.13
CA THR A 15 20.14 -3.34 -4.21
C THR A 15 19.95 -2.34 -3.06
N ASN A 16 19.10 -1.32 -3.24
CA ASN A 16 18.82 -0.27 -2.27
C ASN A 16 17.31 0.08 -2.29
N PRO A 17 16.46 -0.79 -1.72
CA PRO A 17 15.02 -0.57 -1.75
C PRO A 17 14.66 0.74 -1.01
N PRO A 18 13.62 1.47 -1.48
CA PRO A 18 13.17 2.68 -0.82
C PRO A 18 12.79 2.40 0.64
N ARG A 19 13.12 3.31 1.55
CA ARG A 19 12.88 3.08 2.99
C ARG A 19 11.39 2.90 3.26
N ILE A 20 11.02 1.80 3.91
CA ILE A 20 9.70 1.66 4.53
C ILE A 20 9.66 2.56 5.77
N ARG A 21 8.70 3.48 5.81
CA ARG A 21 8.40 4.28 7.00
C ARG A 21 7.17 3.67 7.68
N LYS A 22 7.39 3.05 8.83
CA LYS A 22 6.30 2.65 9.71
C LYS A 22 5.80 3.86 10.48
N ILE A 23 4.53 4.20 10.31
CA ILE A 23 3.88 5.32 11.00
C ILE A 23 2.54 4.90 11.56
N SER A 24 2.03 5.65 12.54
CA SER A 24 0.68 5.41 13.04
C SER A 24 -0.36 5.84 12.02
N PHE A 25 -1.54 5.20 12.01
CA PHE A 25 -2.65 5.65 11.18
C PHE A 25 -3.12 7.06 11.56
N LYS A 26 -2.98 7.45 12.83
CA LYS A 26 -3.30 8.81 13.29
C LYS A 26 -2.41 9.85 12.62
N ASP A 27 -1.09 9.65 12.66
CA ASP A 27 -0.12 10.58 12.06
C ASP A 27 -0.30 10.64 10.54
N PHE A 28 -0.55 9.49 9.91
CA PHE A 28 -0.96 9.40 8.52
C PHE A 28 -2.20 10.27 8.27
N ARG A 29 -3.31 9.99 8.94
CA ARG A 29 -4.56 10.73 8.76
C ARG A 29 -4.41 12.24 8.95
N GLU A 30 -3.79 12.66 10.05
CA GLU A 30 -3.58 14.08 10.35
C GLU A 30 -2.74 14.79 9.31
N PHE A 31 -1.69 14.13 8.80
CA PHE A 31 -0.90 14.67 7.70
C PHE A 31 -1.82 14.90 6.49
N TYR A 32 -2.54 13.88 6.01
CA TYR A 32 -3.28 13.97 4.74
C TYR A 32 -4.53 14.86 4.80
N GLU A 33 -5.28 14.87 5.90
CA GLU A 33 -6.48 15.72 6.05
C GLU A 33 -6.15 17.22 6.00
N LYS A 34 -4.95 17.62 6.45
CA LYS A 34 -4.49 19.01 6.41
C LYS A 34 -4.16 19.50 4.99
N HIS A 35 -3.96 18.60 4.02
CA HIS A 35 -3.51 18.98 2.67
C HIS A 35 -4.66 19.25 1.70
N SER A 36 -5.77 18.50 1.75
CA SER A 36 -6.94 18.80 0.91
C SER A 36 -8.22 18.03 1.32
N LYS A 37 -9.38 18.57 0.92
CA LYS A 37 -10.69 17.89 1.09
C LYS A 37 -10.76 16.55 0.35
N ILE A 38 -10.16 16.45 -0.84
CA ILE A 38 -10.16 15.21 -1.63
C ILE A 38 -9.32 14.13 -0.94
N LYS A 39 -8.14 14.49 -0.38
CA LYS A 39 -7.35 13.55 0.45
C LYS A 39 -8.15 13.06 1.65
N ALA A 40 -8.90 13.93 2.34
CA ALA A 40 -9.77 13.53 3.44
C ALA A 40 -10.86 12.53 2.99
N GLU A 41 -11.49 12.72 1.83
CA GLU A 41 -12.44 11.75 1.27
C GLU A 41 -11.77 10.41 0.95
N ILE A 42 -10.58 10.41 0.36
CA ILE A 42 -9.85 9.17 0.06
C ILE A 42 -9.50 8.40 1.35
N ILE A 43 -9.11 9.10 2.42
CA ILE A 43 -8.88 8.48 3.74
C ILE A 43 -10.17 7.86 4.29
N LYS A 44 -11.32 8.55 4.17
CA LYS A 44 -12.62 7.96 4.56
C LYS A 44 -12.92 6.69 3.78
N LEU A 45 -12.68 6.70 2.46
CA LEU A 45 -12.88 5.52 1.62
C LEU A 45 -11.95 4.37 2.03
N LEU A 46 -10.69 4.66 2.39
CA LEU A 46 -9.75 3.66 2.88
C LEU A 46 -10.24 3.01 4.19
N VAL A 47 -10.78 3.81 5.11
CA VAL A 47 -11.38 3.33 6.37
C VAL A 47 -12.59 2.44 6.10
N GLU A 48 -13.50 2.88 5.23
CA GLU A 48 -14.67 2.07 4.85
C GLU A 48 -14.28 0.75 4.17
N PHE A 49 -13.29 0.79 3.27
CA PHE A 49 -12.76 -0.39 2.60
C PHE A 49 -12.17 -1.36 3.63
N SER A 50 -11.38 -0.86 4.57
CA SER A 50 -10.78 -1.64 5.65
C SER A 50 -11.84 -2.27 6.57
N ASN A 51 -12.91 -1.54 6.89
CA ASN A 51 -14.05 -2.08 7.65
C ASN A 51 -14.76 -3.21 6.91
N LYS A 52 -14.92 -3.13 5.58
CA LYS A 52 -15.47 -4.22 4.77
C LYS A 52 -14.55 -5.44 4.75
N LEU A 53 -13.22 -5.23 4.69
CA LEU A 53 -12.25 -6.33 4.74
C LEU A 53 -12.27 -7.08 6.08
N ARG A 54 -12.49 -6.39 7.21
CA ARG A 54 -12.60 -7.04 8.53
C ARG A 54 -13.79 -7.99 8.66
N ALA A 55 -14.84 -7.80 7.85
CA ALA A 55 -15.99 -8.71 7.81
C ALA A 55 -15.68 -10.03 7.09
N ILE A 56 -14.47 -10.19 6.54
CA ILE A 56 -14.01 -11.38 5.84
C ILE A 56 -13.11 -12.20 6.79
N PRO A 57 -13.13 -13.56 6.74
CA PRO A 57 -12.35 -14.41 7.67
C PRO A 57 -10.83 -14.24 7.64
N SER A 58 -10.30 -13.50 6.65
CA SER A 58 -8.87 -13.25 6.47
C SER A 58 -8.64 -11.75 6.50
N THR A 59 -8.06 -11.25 7.59
CA THR A 59 -7.77 -9.83 7.81
C THR A 59 -6.27 -9.54 7.65
N PRO A 60 -5.89 -8.49 6.90
CA PRO A 60 -4.49 -8.06 6.80
C PRO A 60 -3.93 -7.63 8.16
N VAL A 61 -2.62 -7.75 8.31
CA VAL A 61 -1.88 -7.18 9.46
C VAL A 61 -1.35 -5.79 9.15
N PHE A 62 -0.99 -5.50 7.90
CA PHE A 62 -0.51 -4.17 7.49
C PHE A 62 -1.09 -3.74 6.14
N LEU A 63 -1.09 -2.43 5.92
CA LEU A 63 -1.20 -1.80 4.61
C LEU A 63 0.16 -1.21 4.23
N LEU A 64 0.63 -1.52 3.03
CA LEU A 64 1.78 -0.87 2.43
C LEU A 64 1.26 0.07 1.34
N ILE A 65 1.44 1.37 1.53
CA ILE A 65 0.90 2.41 0.65
C ILE A 65 2.06 3.06 -0.10
N ASP A 66 1.86 3.35 -1.38
CA ASP A 66 2.79 4.16 -2.13
C ASP A 66 2.75 5.62 -1.63
N GLY A 67 3.91 6.07 -1.14
CA GLY A 67 4.09 7.44 -0.66
C GLY A 67 3.95 8.49 -1.75
N GLU A 68 3.98 8.17 -3.05
CA GLU A 68 3.77 9.12 -4.15
C GLU A 68 2.42 9.86 -4.03
N PHE A 69 1.39 9.17 -3.52
CA PHE A 69 0.09 9.77 -3.22
C PHE A 69 0.18 10.96 -2.22
N THR A 70 1.28 11.11 -1.47
CA THR A 70 1.54 12.29 -0.64
C THR A 70 1.80 13.56 -1.46
N LYS A 71 2.47 13.43 -2.63
CA LYS A 71 2.96 14.54 -3.44
C LYS A 71 1.93 15.06 -4.45
N ASN A 72 1.16 14.17 -5.06
CA ASN A 72 0.31 14.52 -6.19
C ASN A 72 -1.04 15.14 -5.76
N ASP A 73 -1.66 15.87 -6.70
CA ASP A 73 -3.06 16.29 -6.56
C ASP A 73 -3.94 15.03 -6.57
N PRO A 74 -4.68 14.74 -5.48
CA PRO A 74 -5.55 13.58 -5.40
C PRO A 74 -6.63 13.53 -6.49
N ALA A 75 -6.92 14.64 -7.19
CA ALA A 75 -7.79 14.63 -8.37
C ALA A 75 -7.17 13.89 -9.58
N THR A 76 -5.86 13.63 -9.56
CA THR A 76 -5.10 13.04 -10.66
C THR A 76 -4.46 11.69 -10.34
N SER A 77 -4.51 11.23 -9.08
CA SER A 77 -3.77 10.04 -8.65
C SER A 77 -4.59 9.10 -7.77
N LEU A 78 -4.49 7.80 -8.08
CA LEU A 78 -5.07 6.69 -7.32
C LEU A 78 -4.18 6.36 -6.11
N MET A 79 -4.77 6.14 -4.94
CA MET A 79 -4.03 5.55 -3.82
C MET A 79 -3.82 4.07 -4.08
N LYS A 80 -2.60 3.71 -4.47
CA LYS A 80 -2.16 2.32 -4.65
C LYS A 80 -1.65 1.76 -3.33
N PHE A 81 -2.05 0.53 -3.02
CA PHE A 81 -1.57 -0.15 -1.82
C PHE A 81 -1.53 -1.66 -1.97
N ILE A 82 -0.78 -2.30 -1.07
CA ILE A 82 -0.66 -3.75 -0.93
C ILE A 82 -1.18 -4.16 0.43
N LEU A 83 -1.97 -5.23 0.46
CA LEU A 83 -2.42 -5.86 1.69
C LEU A 83 -1.39 -6.90 2.14
N ILE A 84 -0.95 -6.78 3.39
CA ILE A 84 0.05 -7.66 3.97
C ILE A 84 -0.63 -8.56 5.00
N TYR A 85 -0.49 -9.86 4.83
CA TYR A 85 -1.04 -10.87 5.74
C TYR A 85 0.07 -11.61 6.46
N ASP A 86 -0.22 -12.06 7.68
CA ASP A 86 0.58 -13.09 8.33
C ASP A 86 0.30 -14.43 7.64
N ILE A 87 1.31 -15.29 7.53
CA ILE A 87 1.15 -16.64 6.99
C ILE A 87 0.02 -17.45 7.66
N LYS A 88 -0.28 -17.16 8.93
CA LYS A 88 -1.39 -17.76 9.69
C LYS A 88 -2.77 -17.28 9.26
N THR A 89 -2.87 -16.08 8.68
CA THR A 89 -4.14 -15.46 8.29
C THR A 89 -4.27 -15.27 6.78
N GLN A 90 -3.40 -15.91 5.99
CA GLN A 90 -3.36 -15.72 4.54
C GLN A 90 -4.71 -16.03 3.86
N PRO A 91 -5.17 -15.18 2.93
CA PRO A 91 -6.37 -15.45 2.16
C PRO A 91 -6.11 -16.52 1.10
N ASN A 92 -7.15 -17.26 0.72
CA ASN A 92 -7.07 -18.12 -0.46
C ASN A 92 -7.03 -17.28 -1.76
N SER A 93 -6.58 -17.91 -2.86
CA SER A 93 -6.38 -17.24 -4.15
C SER A 93 -7.64 -16.54 -4.69
N ARG A 94 -8.82 -17.16 -4.53
CA ARG A 94 -10.10 -16.57 -4.96
C ARG A 94 -10.42 -15.31 -4.17
N LEU A 95 -10.20 -15.32 -2.86
CA LEU A 95 -10.40 -14.16 -2.01
C LEU A 95 -9.43 -13.04 -2.36
N SER A 96 -8.13 -13.34 -2.52
CA SER A 96 -7.13 -12.37 -2.98
C SER A 96 -7.52 -11.71 -4.30
N TYR A 97 -7.95 -12.53 -5.26
CA TYR A 97 -8.42 -12.05 -6.56
C TYR A 97 -9.62 -11.10 -6.43
N ASN A 98 -10.61 -11.46 -5.62
CA ASN A 98 -11.80 -10.63 -5.41
C ASN A 98 -11.45 -9.29 -4.74
N ILE A 99 -10.52 -9.30 -3.79
CA ILE A 99 -10.07 -8.09 -3.08
C ILE A 99 -9.31 -7.16 -4.04
N CYS A 100 -8.32 -7.66 -4.78
CA CYS A 100 -7.55 -6.83 -5.72
C CYS A 100 -8.39 -6.26 -6.85
N ASN A 101 -9.35 -7.03 -7.38
CA ASN A 101 -10.23 -6.56 -8.45
C ASN A 101 -11.44 -5.76 -7.95
N LEU A 102 -11.53 -5.51 -6.63
CA LEU A 102 -12.68 -4.83 -6.03
C LEU A 102 -14.03 -5.41 -6.48
N LYS A 103 -14.10 -6.73 -6.68
CA LYS A 103 -15.28 -7.39 -7.27
C LYS A 103 -16.42 -7.44 -6.27
N GLY A 104 -17.46 -6.65 -6.52
CA GLY A 104 -18.73 -6.59 -5.78
C GLY A 104 -19.33 -5.19 -5.81
N GLU A 105 -20.67 -5.06 -5.94
CA GLU A 105 -21.38 -3.77 -6.05
C GLU A 105 -21.01 -2.74 -4.97
N LYS A 106 -20.56 -3.22 -3.81
CA LYS A 106 -20.13 -2.39 -2.67
C LYS A 106 -18.85 -1.59 -2.91
N PHE A 107 -18.10 -1.83 -3.99
CA PHE A 107 -16.79 -1.19 -4.23
C PHE A 107 -16.70 -0.29 -5.46
N SER A 108 -17.78 -0.17 -6.23
CA SER A 108 -17.84 0.65 -7.45
C SER A 108 -17.51 2.13 -7.20
N ARG A 109 -17.91 2.67 -6.04
CA ARG A 109 -17.57 4.05 -5.63
C ARG A 109 -16.09 4.30 -5.38
N TYR A 110 -15.27 3.24 -5.26
CA TYR A 110 -13.83 3.34 -5.01
C TYR A 110 -12.99 3.21 -6.29
N PHE A 111 -13.60 2.85 -7.43
CA PHE A 111 -12.95 2.41 -8.68
C PHE A 111 -12.08 3.47 -9.38
N ARG A 112 -11.89 4.64 -8.77
CA ARG A 112 -11.03 5.72 -9.29
C ARG A 112 -10.29 6.48 -8.19
N LEU A 113 -10.19 5.90 -7.00
CA LEU A 113 -9.57 6.54 -5.84
C LEU A 113 -8.69 5.59 -5.03
N LEU A 114 -9.05 4.31 -4.98
CA LEU A 114 -8.31 3.26 -4.29
C LEU A 114 -7.99 2.12 -5.25
N GLU A 115 -6.76 1.62 -5.21
CA GLU A 115 -6.32 0.56 -6.12
C GLU A 115 -5.45 -0.48 -5.37
N PRO A 116 -6.07 -1.54 -4.79
CA PRO A 116 -5.30 -2.62 -4.18
C PRO A 116 -4.54 -3.39 -5.26
N GLN A 117 -3.22 -3.27 -5.26
CA GLN A 117 -2.34 -3.83 -6.30
C GLN A 117 -2.09 -5.32 -6.08
N ALA A 118 -1.88 -5.71 -4.82
CA ALA A 118 -1.51 -7.08 -4.49
C ALA A 118 -1.87 -7.46 -3.06
N VAL A 119 -1.84 -8.78 -2.86
CA VAL A 119 -1.77 -9.42 -1.55
C VAL A 119 -0.41 -10.08 -1.42
N ILE A 120 0.28 -9.80 -0.31
CA ILE A 120 1.52 -10.46 0.09
C ILE A 120 1.35 -11.12 1.44
N THR A 121 2.16 -12.14 1.68
CA THR A 121 2.16 -12.89 2.92
C THR A 121 3.57 -12.89 3.49
N ILE A 122 3.70 -12.56 4.77
CA ILE A 122 4.98 -12.48 5.48
C ILE A 122 5.05 -13.49 6.61
N ASN A 123 6.26 -13.89 7.00
CA ASN A 123 6.49 -14.67 8.20
C ASN A 123 7.36 -13.89 9.20
N PRO A 124 6.75 -13.10 10.10
CA PRO A 124 7.48 -12.20 11.00
C PRO A 124 8.30 -12.94 12.07
N THR A 125 8.16 -14.26 12.20
CA THR A 125 8.92 -15.04 13.20
C THR A 125 10.37 -15.29 12.80
N LYS A 126 10.74 -15.06 11.54
CA LYS A 126 12.06 -15.41 11.01
C LYS A 126 12.96 -14.21 10.77
N GLN A 127 12.39 -13.04 10.46
CA GLN A 127 13.13 -11.83 10.07
C GLN A 127 12.31 -10.56 10.37
N THR A 128 12.89 -9.38 10.10
CA THR A 128 12.16 -8.10 10.22
C THR A 128 11.03 -8.03 9.19
N ILE A 129 9.96 -7.31 9.53
CA ILE A 129 8.77 -7.18 8.66
C ILE A 129 9.16 -6.58 7.31
N GLU A 130 10.00 -5.56 7.31
CA GLU A 130 10.49 -4.87 6.13
C GLU A 130 11.26 -5.83 5.21
N SER A 131 12.14 -6.66 5.77
CA SER A 131 12.90 -7.64 4.98
C SER A 131 12.00 -8.70 4.35
N GLU A 132 10.97 -9.15 5.06
CA GLU A 132 9.99 -10.11 4.52
C GLU A 132 9.12 -9.49 3.42
N ILE A 133 8.77 -8.21 3.54
CA ILE A 133 8.05 -7.46 2.51
C ILE A 133 8.89 -7.36 1.23
N PHE A 134 10.18 -6.99 1.35
CA PHE A 134 11.05 -6.78 0.19
C PHE A 134 11.50 -8.05 -0.53
N LYS A 135 11.35 -9.23 0.09
CA LYS A 135 11.50 -10.51 -0.63
C LYS A 135 10.36 -10.79 -1.60
N ASN A 136 9.24 -10.10 -1.45
CA ASN A 136 8.09 -10.28 -2.31
C ASN A 136 8.22 -9.36 -3.52
N ASP A 137 8.35 -9.95 -4.71
CA ASP A 137 8.41 -9.27 -6.00
C ASP A 137 7.24 -8.29 -6.21
N LYS A 138 6.06 -8.57 -5.64
CA LYS A 138 4.91 -7.67 -5.74
C LYS A 138 5.12 -6.35 -5.01
N ALA A 139 6.01 -6.27 -4.02
CA ALA A 139 6.35 -5.00 -3.36
C ALA A 139 7.01 -4.03 -4.34
N GLU A 140 7.69 -4.54 -5.37
CA GLU A 140 8.31 -3.73 -6.43
C GLU A 140 7.27 -2.93 -7.21
N ILE A 141 6.03 -3.44 -7.35
CA ILE A 141 4.94 -2.75 -8.06
C ILE A 141 4.65 -1.37 -7.46
N LEU A 142 4.72 -1.22 -6.14
CA LEU A 142 4.56 0.10 -5.49
C LEU A 142 5.85 0.93 -5.52
N GLN A 143 7.02 0.31 -5.64
CA GLN A 143 8.29 1.03 -5.73
C GLN A 143 8.43 1.78 -7.05
N LEU A 144 7.82 1.27 -8.12
CA LEU A 144 7.83 1.90 -9.45
C LEU A 144 6.98 3.16 -9.54
N GLY A 145 6.06 3.37 -8.59
CA GLY A 145 5.34 4.65 -8.42
C GLY A 145 6.07 5.63 -7.50
N SER A 146 6.86 5.14 -6.54
CA SER A 146 7.58 6.03 -5.62
C SER A 146 8.74 6.75 -6.30
N ASP A 147 8.56 8.04 -6.57
CA ASP A 147 9.51 8.90 -7.27
C ASP A 147 10.93 8.86 -6.68
N GLN A 148 11.91 8.70 -7.57
CA GLN A 148 13.31 8.44 -7.24
C GLN A 148 14.04 9.70 -6.74
N GLY A 149 14.80 9.54 -5.66
CA GLY A 149 15.92 10.44 -5.33
C GLY A 149 15.58 11.59 -4.40
N GLU A 150 15.71 11.35 -3.10
CA GLU A 150 16.51 12.19 -2.19
C GLU A 150 16.54 11.54 -0.79
N PRO A 151 17.66 11.61 -0.04
CA PRO A 151 17.72 11.05 1.30
C PRO A 151 16.76 11.72 2.31
N TYR A 152 16.18 12.87 1.95
CA TYR A 152 15.26 13.66 2.76
C TYR A 152 13.91 13.93 2.09
N SER A 153 13.66 13.46 0.86
CA SER A 153 12.35 13.64 0.25
C SER A 153 11.32 12.75 0.94
N ILE A 154 10.14 13.31 1.14
CA ILE A 154 8.96 12.64 1.70
C ILE A 154 8.40 11.71 0.61
N THR A 155 9.12 10.65 0.22
CA THR A 155 8.59 9.57 -0.61
C THR A 155 9.34 8.27 -0.35
N GLY A 156 8.63 7.33 0.24
CA GLY A 156 9.01 5.93 0.43
C GLY A 156 7.73 5.15 0.65
N LEU A 157 7.82 3.84 0.87
CA LEU A 157 6.63 3.04 1.16
C LEU A 157 6.17 3.32 2.60
N ILE A 158 4.89 3.59 2.78
CA ILE A 158 4.29 3.85 4.08
C ILE A 158 3.68 2.56 4.59
N LEU A 159 4.14 2.07 5.73
CA LEU A 159 3.59 0.88 6.38
C LEU A 159 2.70 1.29 7.55
N ILE A 160 1.42 0.94 7.45
CA ILE A 160 0.41 1.25 8.47
C ILE A 160 -0.08 -0.06 9.08
N ASP A 161 -0.18 -0.12 10.41
CA ASP A 161 -0.83 -1.23 11.09
C ASP A 161 -2.33 -1.26 10.72
N PHE A 162 -2.77 -2.38 10.16
CA PHE A 162 -4.16 -2.52 9.73
C PHE A 162 -5.13 -2.41 10.90
N LYS A 163 -4.71 -2.74 12.13
CA LYS A 163 -5.53 -2.58 13.33
C LYS A 163 -5.76 -1.13 13.71
N GLU A 164 -4.90 -0.20 13.29
CA GLU A 164 -5.03 1.23 13.60
C GLU A 164 -5.95 1.97 12.61
N VAL A 165 -6.29 1.35 11.47
CA VAL A 165 -7.20 1.92 10.46
C VAL A 165 -8.65 1.78 10.93
N ILE A 166 -9.00 2.42 12.04
CA ILE A 166 -10.30 2.29 12.73
C ILE A 166 -11.07 3.61 12.73
N LEU A 167 -12.37 3.48 12.95
CA LEU A 167 -13.26 4.56 13.40
C LEU A 167 -13.12 4.70 14.92
#